data_AF-A0A349SPT8-F1
#
_entry.id   AF-A0A349SPT8-F1
#
_cell.length_a   1.000
_cell.length_b   1.000
_cell.length_c   1.000
_cell.angle_alpha   90.00
_cell.angle_beta   90.00
_cell.angle_gamma   90.00
#
_symmetry.space_group_name_H-M   'P 1'
#
loop_
_entity.id
_entity.type
_entity.pdbx_description
1 polymer ?
#
loop_
_entity_poly.entity_id
_entity_poly.type
_entity_poly.pdbx_seq_one_letter_code
_entity_poly.pdbx_strand_id
1 'polypeptide(L)'
;AGTEKDAVLNKHRKDFTENLVAIDPIFSEKPFFMSDDFTLVDCVVAPILWRLPAMGIELQKSKSGNLLAYADRLFARESFQASLSDAERELRL
;
A
#
# COMPACT_ATOMS: atom_id res chain seq x y z
N ALA A 1 30.16 -1.83 -6.06
CA ALA A 1 29.07 -1.02 -6.67
C ALA A 1 27.67 -1.61 -6.44
N GLY A 2 27.49 -2.93 -6.23
CA GLY A 2 26.16 -3.53 -5.93
C GLY A 2 25.72 -3.42 -4.46
N THR A 3 26.62 -3.71 -3.52
CA THR A 3 26.32 -3.77 -2.08
C THR A 3 25.83 -2.46 -1.46
N GLU A 4 26.35 -1.31 -1.89
CA GLU A 4 25.96 0.00 -1.36
C GLU A 4 24.57 0.42 -1.84
N LYS A 5 24.22 0.13 -3.10
CA LYS A 5 22.88 0.39 -3.66
C LYS A 5 21.82 -0.46 -2.97
N ASP A 6 22.12 -1.73 -2.72
CA ASP A 6 21.19 -2.64 -2.03
C ASP A 6 20.95 -2.20 -0.57
N ALA A 7 22.00 -1.73 0.11
CA ALA A 7 21.87 -1.18 1.46
C ALA A 7 20.96 0.07 1.50
N VAL A 8 21.11 0.97 0.53
CA VAL A 8 20.26 2.17 0.39
C VAL A 8 18.80 1.78 0.09
N LEU A 9 18.57 0.84 -0.83
CA LEU A 9 17.23 0.35 -1.15
C LEU A 9 16.56 -0.31 0.06
N ASN A 10 17.30 -1.14 0.81
CA ASN A 10 16.77 -1.76 2.03
C ASN A 10 16.42 -0.74 3.10
N LYS A 11 17.22 0.32 3.24
CA LYS A 11 16.89 1.44 4.12
C LYS A 11 15.57 2.10 3.70
N HIS A 12 15.40 2.43 2.41
CA HIS A 12 14.16 3.05 1.94
C HIS A 12 12.92 2.15 2.10
N ARG A 13 13.05 0.83 1.87
CA ARG A 13 11.97 -0.13 2.14
C ARG A 13 11.58 -0.11 3.61
N LYS A 14 12.57 -0.13 4.50
CA LYS A 14 12.35 -0.09 5.95
C LYS A 14 11.65 1.22 6.36
N ASP A 15 12.21 2.36 5.98
CA ASP A 15 11.65 3.68 6.31
C ASP A 15 10.21 3.82 5.78
N PHE A 16 9.96 3.36 4.56
CA PHE A 16 8.61 3.38 3.98
C PHE A 16 7.64 2.44 4.71
N THR A 17 8.09 1.25 5.09
CA THR A 17 7.29 0.30 5.90
C THR A 17 6.91 0.90 7.25
N GLU A 18 7.85 1.55 7.92
CA GLU A 18 7.62 2.21 9.20
C GLU A 18 6.61 3.36 9.06
N ASN A 19 6.71 4.16 8.00
CA ASN A 19 5.73 5.21 7.70
C ASN A 19 4.32 4.67 7.42
N LEU A 20 4.21 3.54 6.70
CA LEU A 20 2.92 2.89 6.45
C LEU A 20 2.30 2.37 7.75
N VAL A 21 3.09 1.76 8.64
CA VAL A 21 2.61 1.32 9.95
C VAL A 21 2.17 2.52 10.80
N ALA A 22 2.90 3.64 10.75
CA ALA A 22 2.57 4.83 11.52
C ALA A 22 1.20 5.44 11.17
N ILE A 23 0.75 5.30 9.91
CA ILE A 23 -0.56 5.81 9.47
C ILE A 23 -1.72 4.82 9.67
N ASP A 24 -1.46 3.58 10.12
CA ASP A 24 -2.49 2.57 10.35
C ASP A 24 -3.68 3.05 11.21
N PRO A 25 -3.48 3.78 12.33
CA PRO A 25 -4.58 4.20 13.19
C PRO A 25 -5.60 5.12 12.49
N ILE A 26 -5.20 5.85 11.44
CA ILE A 26 -6.11 6.71 10.66
C ILE A 26 -7.29 5.90 10.12
N PHE A 27 -7.03 4.68 9.67
CA PHE A 27 -8.05 3.81 9.06
C PHE A 27 -8.96 3.12 10.07
N SER A 28 -8.69 3.29 11.37
CA SER A 28 -9.62 2.90 12.44
C SER A 28 -10.69 3.97 12.69
N GLU A 29 -10.38 5.24 12.38
CA GLU A 29 -11.30 6.36 12.56
C GLU A 29 -12.02 6.74 11.26
N LYS A 30 -11.32 6.63 10.12
CA LYS A 30 -11.80 7.03 8.80
C LYS A 30 -11.77 5.86 7.81
N PRO A 31 -12.85 5.62 7.03
CA PRO A 31 -12.89 4.53 6.07
C PRO A 31 -11.96 4.75 4.86
N PHE A 32 -11.64 6.01 4.53
CA PHE A 32 -10.75 6.44 3.46
C PHE A 32 -9.64 7.34 4.00
N PHE A 33 -8.65 7.66 3.19
CA PHE A 33 -7.46 8.38 3.65
C PHE A 33 -7.82 9.77 4.20
N MET A 34 -7.84 9.91 5.54
CA MET A 34 -8.26 11.12 6.27
C MET A 34 -9.66 11.65 5.91
N SER A 35 -10.54 10.80 5.37
CA SER A 35 -11.85 11.19 4.85
C SER A 35 -12.91 10.11 5.10
N ASP A 36 -14.18 10.53 5.24
CA ASP A 36 -15.33 9.60 5.29
C ASP A 36 -15.77 9.16 3.89
N ASP A 37 -15.39 9.95 2.87
CA ASP A 37 -15.69 9.69 1.47
C ASP A 37 -14.43 9.34 0.67
N PHE A 38 -14.61 8.55 -0.39
CA PHE A 38 -13.54 8.21 -1.34
C PHE A 38 -13.14 9.45 -2.15
N THR A 39 -11.84 9.73 -2.21
CA THR A 39 -11.28 10.92 -2.85
C THR A 39 -10.15 10.59 -3.83
N LEU A 40 -9.59 11.61 -4.48
CA LEU A 40 -8.40 11.46 -5.31
C LEU A 40 -7.17 11.00 -4.52
N VAL A 41 -7.10 11.27 -3.20
CA VAL A 41 -5.98 10.81 -2.37
C VAL A 41 -5.94 9.28 -2.36
N ASP A 42 -7.10 8.65 -2.25
CA ASP A 42 -7.24 7.19 -2.29
C ASP A 42 -6.81 6.62 -3.65
N CYS A 43 -7.15 7.31 -4.75
CA CYS A 43 -6.69 6.94 -6.10
C CYS A 43 -5.16 6.97 -6.25
N VAL A 44 -4.47 7.86 -5.54
CA VAL A 44 -3.00 7.94 -5.56
C VAL A 44 -2.37 6.85 -4.68
N VAL A 45 -2.99 6.57 -3.53
CA VAL A 45 -2.46 5.61 -2.56
C VAL A 45 -2.68 4.16 -3.02
N ALA A 46 -3.82 3.84 -3.64
CA ALA A 46 -4.16 2.46 -4.01
C ALA A 46 -3.11 1.77 -4.89
N PRO A 47 -2.60 2.38 -6.00
CA PRO A 47 -1.57 1.75 -6.83
C PRO A 47 -0.24 1.50 -6.09
N ILE A 48 0.10 2.36 -5.11
CA ILE A 48 1.30 2.21 -4.28
C ILE A 48 1.13 0.98 -3.37
N LEU A 49 -0.01 0.87 -2.70
CA LEU A 49 -0.32 -0.27 -1.83
C LEU A 49 -0.39 -1.59 -2.64
N TRP A 50 -0.90 -1.54 -3.87
CA TRP A 50 -0.94 -2.71 -4.76
C TRP A 50 0.46 -3.27 -5.05
N ARG A 51 1.46 -2.39 -5.20
CA ARG A 51 2.83 -2.72 -5.60
C ARG A 51 3.78 -3.09 -4.46
N LEU A 52 3.34 -3.03 -3.19
CA LEU A 52 4.21 -3.37 -2.04
C LEU A 52 4.95 -4.72 -2.19
N PRO A 53 4.30 -5.82 -2.61
CA PRO A 53 5.00 -7.10 -2.78
C PRO A 53 6.13 -7.03 -3.82
N ALA A 54 5.88 -6.38 -4.95
CA ALA A 54 6.87 -6.19 -6.02
C ALA A 54 8.05 -5.30 -5.56
N MET A 55 7.84 -4.44 -4.57
CA MET A 55 8.89 -3.63 -3.94
C MET A 55 9.65 -4.39 -2.84
N GLY A 56 9.28 -5.63 -2.53
CA GLY A 56 9.85 -6.42 -1.43
C GLY A 56 9.42 -5.92 -0.06
N ILE A 57 8.21 -5.34 0.04
CA ILE A 57 7.65 -4.81 1.29
C ILE A 57 6.46 -5.66 1.70
N GLU A 58 6.56 -6.27 2.88
CA GLU A 58 5.50 -7.06 3.49
C GLU A 58 5.02 -6.40 4.78
N LEU A 59 3.71 -6.16 4.85
CA LEU A 59 3.06 -5.54 6.00
C LEU A 59 2.54 -6.61 6.95
N GLN A 60 2.95 -6.54 8.22
CA GLN A 60 2.49 -7.48 9.24
C GLN A 60 1.07 -7.10 9.71
N LYS A 61 0.13 -8.05 9.62
CA LYS A 61 -1.27 -7.84 10.04
C LYS A 61 -1.41 -7.37 11.49
N SER A 62 -0.50 -7.76 12.39
CA SER A 62 -0.49 -7.32 13.79
C SER A 62 -0.17 -5.83 13.98
N LYS A 63 0.49 -5.19 13.01
CA LYS A 63 0.93 -3.79 13.08
C LYS A 63 0.18 -2.85 12.12
N SER A 64 -0.44 -3.41 11.09
CA SER A 64 -1.00 -2.66 9.95
C SER A 64 -2.36 -3.20 9.51
N GLY A 65 -3.13 -3.75 10.46
CA GLY A 65 -4.40 -4.41 10.17
C GLY A 65 -5.46 -3.48 9.59
N ASN A 66 -5.52 -2.23 10.04
CA ASN A 66 -6.51 -1.25 9.57
C ASN A 66 -6.13 -0.75 8.16
N LEU A 67 -4.85 -0.48 7.94
CA LEU A 67 -4.30 -0.12 6.62
C LEU A 67 -4.52 -1.25 5.61
N LEU A 68 -4.28 -2.51 5.99
CA LEU A 68 -4.54 -3.67 5.12
C LEU A 68 -6.02 -3.79 4.79
N ALA A 69 -6.91 -3.63 5.77
CA ALA A 69 -8.35 -3.62 5.52
C ALA A 69 -8.79 -2.46 4.61
N TYR A 70 -8.17 -1.28 4.73
CA TYR A 70 -8.36 -0.17 3.81
C TYR A 70 -7.88 -0.50 2.39
N ALA A 71 -6.70 -1.10 2.25
CA ALA A 71 -6.17 -1.55 0.96
C ALA A 71 -7.12 -2.54 0.28
N ASP A 72 -7.63 -3.53 1.04
CA ASP A 72 -8.58 -4.52 0.53
C ASP A 72 -9.88 -3.85 0.05
N ARG A 73 -10.40 -2.86 0.79
CA ARG A 73 -11.57 -2.06 0.35
C ARG A 73 -11.31 -1.33 -0.96
N LEU A 74 -10.13 -0.73 -1.13
CA LEU A 74 -9.75 -0.05 -2.36
C LEU A 74 -9.65 -1.03 -3.52
N PHE A 75 -8.99 -2.17 -3.31
CA PHE A 75 -8.75 -3.16 -4.36
C PHE A 75 -10.04 -3.84 -4.80
N ALA A 76 -11.01 -4.03 -3.90
CA ALA A 76 -12.30 -4.63 -4.24
C ALA A 76 -13.19 -3.72 -5.12
N ARG A 77 -12.86 -2.43 -5.28
CA ARG A 77 -13.68 -1.52 -6.10
C ARG A 77 -13.61 -1.91 -7.57
N GLU A 78 -14.77 -1.97 -8.23
CA GLU A 78 -14.86 -2.23 -9.67
C GLU A 78 -14.00 -1.26 -10.49
N SER A 79 -13.96 0.03 -10.11
CA SER A 79 -13.13 1.03 -10.77
C SER A 79 -11.63 0.74 -10.64
N PHE A 80 -11.19 0.24 -9.48
CA PHE A 80 -9.80 -0.13 -9.29
C PHE A 80 -9.47 -1.38 -10.10
N GLN A 81 -10.31 -2.41 -10.01
CA GLN A 81 -10.16 -3.62 -10.80
C GLN A 81 -10.15 -3.34 -12.30
N ALA A 82 -11.03 -2.49 -12.82
CA ALA A 82 -11.06 -2.10 -14.23
C ALA A 82 -9.83 -1.28 -14.66
N SER A 83 -9.18 -0.57 -13.72
CA SER A 83 -7.99 0.25 -14.01
C SER A 83 -6.69 -0.55 -14.13
N LEU A 84 -6.65 -1.76 -13.59
CA LEU A 84 -5.45 -2.60 -13.60
C LEU A 84 -5.17 -3.18 -14.99
N SER A 85 -3.97 -2.93 -15.48
CA SER A 85 -3.38 -3.64 -16.62
C SER A 85 -3.02 -5.09 -16.27
N ASP A 86 -2.83 -5.94 -17.28
CA ASP A 86 -2.46 -7.35 -17.08
C ASP A 86 -1.15 -7.49 -16.30
N ALA A 87 -0.14 -6.68 -16.64
CA ALA A 87 1.15 -6.65 -15.95
C ALA A 87 1.01 -6.26 -14.46
N GLU A 88 0.05 -5.40 -14.11
CA GLU A 88 -0.19 -5.05 -12.71
C GLU A 88 -0.91 -6.18 -11.97
N ARG A 89 -1.81 -6.93 -12.63
CA ARG A 89 -2.47 -8.08 -12.02
C ARG A 89 -1.47 -9.17 -11.65
N GLU A 90 -0.50 -9.41 -12.52
CA GLU A 90 0.58 -10.40 -12.31
C GLU A 90 1.43 -10.12 -11.07
N LEU A 91 1.47 -8.89 -10.55
CA LEU A 91 2.19 -8.57 -9.31
C LEU A 91 1.64 -9.28 -8.06
N ARG A 92 0.43 -9.83 -8.15
CA ARG A 92 -0.28 -10.46 -7.03
C ARG A 92 -0.93 -11.81 -7.38
N LEU A 93 -0.64 -12.36 -8.56
CA LEU A 93 -0.98 -13.74 -8.94
C LEU A 93 0.06 -14.71 -8.38
#